data_AF-A0A0B2V188-F1
#
_entry.id   AF-A0A0B2V188-F1
#
_cell.length_a   1.000
_cell.length_b   1.000
_cell.length_c   1.000
_cell.angle_alpha   90.00
_cell.angle_beta   90.00
_cell.angle_gamma   90.00
#
_symmetry.space_group_name_H-M   'P 1'
#
loop_
_entity.id
_entity.type
_entity.pdbx_description
1 polymer ?
#
loop_
_entity_poly.entity_id
_entity_poly.type
_entity_poly.pdbx_seq_one_letter_code
_entity_poly.pdbx_strand_id
1 'polypeptide(L)'
;MFCPPITISDCINCVWQCRAIYKLRVLLKPDKRLRYKTKQFPSFTWSYTFENSDAQWKHVEHTFSEYPTGLRYVIFGHGGKDLMYWAGYYGPKMANSSVVVHFGDGHKRSFASVLRVMC
;
A
#
# COMPACT_ATOMS: atom_id res chain seq x y z
N MET A 1 -3.43 14.33 -17.76
CA MET A 1 -2.84 12.97 -17.74
C MET A 1 -3.61 12.13 -16.74
N PHE A 2 -3.97 10.88 -17.06
CA PHE A 2 -4.81 10.04 -16.19
C PHE A 2 -3.94 9.26 -15.18
N CYS A 3 -4.18 9.46 -13.89
CA CYS A 3 -3.55 8.76 -12.76
C CYS A 3 -4.67 8.30 -11.80
N PRO A 4 -5.25 7.10 -12.00
CA PRO A 4 -6.35 6.64 -11.18
C PRO A 4 -5.87 6.43 -9.73
N PRO A 5 -6.64 6.82 -8.70
CA PRO A 5 -6.28 6.51 -7.33
C PRO A 5 -6.05 5.01 -7.14
N ILE A 6 -5.01 4.64 -6.39
CA ILE A 6 -4.71 3.24 -6.05
C ILE A 6 -4.83 3.11 -4.53
N THR A 7 -5.86 2.41 -4.08
CA THR A 7 -6.05 2.11 -2.65
C THR A 7 -5.43 0.76 -2.34
N ILE A 8 -4.64 0.71 -1.28
CA ILE A 8 -4.13 -0.51 -0.68
C ILE A 8 -4.73 -0.66 0.70
N SER A 9 -4.99 -1.90 1.09
CA SER A 9 -5.43 -2.18 2.45
C SER A 9 -5.00 -3.55 2.93
N ASP A 10 -4.98 -3.71 4.25
CA ASP A 10 -4.72 -4.99 4.91
C ASP A 10 -5.48 -5.06 6.24
N CYS A 11 -5.84 -6.26 6.67
CA CYS A 11 -6.35 -6.51 8.01
C CYS A 11 -5.30 -7.26 8.82
N ILE A 12 -4.99 -6.77 10.01
CA ILE A 12 -3.96 -7.32 10.88
C ILE A 12 -4.53 -7.72 12.24
N ASN A 13 -3.99 -8.78 12.84
CA ASN A 13 -4.36 -9.23 14.17
C ASN A 13 -3.12 -9.81 14.87
N CYS A 14 -3.18 -10.01 16.17
CA CYS A 14 -2.19 -10.73 16.95
C CYS A 14 -2.91 -11.60 18.00
N VAL A 15 -2.25 -12.67 18.46
CA VAL A 15 -2.86 -13.56 19.47
C VAL A 15 -3.08 -12.79 20.78
N TRP A 16 -4.12 -13.13 21.54
CA TRP A 16 -4.44 -12.48 22.81
C TRP A 16 -3.22 -12.43 23.75
N GLN A 17 -2.99 -11.28 24.37
CA GLN A 17 -1.82 -10.93 25.18
C GLN A 17 -0.45 -11.05 24.50
N CYS A 18 -0.39 -11.28 23.19
CA CYS A 18 0.87 -11.32 22.47
C CYS A 18 1.38 -9.90 22.21
N ARG A 19 2.70 -9.75 22.30
CA ARG A 19 3.43 -8.58 21.82
C ARG A 19 4.10 -8.89 20.49
N ALA A 20 3.79 -8.14 19.44
CA ALA A 20 4.31 -8.38 18.11
C ALA A 20 4.40 -7.10 17.28
N ILE A 21 5.25 -7.10 16.25
CA ILE A 21 5.36 -5.98 15.31
C ILE A 21 4.98 -6.41 13.90
N TYR A 22 4.09 -5.66 13.28
CA TYR A 22 3.72 -5.75 11.87
C TYR A 22 4.32 -4.58 11.08
N LYS A 23 4.69 -4.84 9.83
CA LYS A 23 5.20 -3.85 8.89
C LYS A 23 4.59 -4.05 7.50
N LEU A 24 4.11 -2.96 6.93
CA LEU A 24 3.61 -2.84 5.57
C LEU A 24 4.52 -1.90 4.78
N ARG A 25 4.87 -2.30 3.58
CA ARG A 25 5.59 -1.47 2.60
C ARG A 25 4.98 -1.66 1.23
N VAL A 26 4.57 -0.56 0.62
CA VAL A 26 4.05 -0.53 -0.75
C VAL A 26 4.89 0.43 -1.57
N LEU A 27 5.25 0.03 -2.79
CA LEU A 27 6.03 0.84 -3.72
C LEU A 27 5.39 0.79 -5.11
N LEU A 28 5.15 1.95 -5.69
CA LEU A 28 4.76 2.06 -7.09
C LEU A 28 6.03 2.09 -7.94
N LYS A 29 6.17 1.20 -8.92
CA LYS A 29 7.38 1.07 -9.72
C LYS A 29 7.04 1.12 -11.21
N PRO A 30 7.88 1.77 -12.04
CA PRO A 30 7.72 1.70 -13.47
C PRO A 30 8.29 0.41 -14.05
N ASP A 31 8.10 0.22 -15.35
CA ASP A 31 8.74 -0.88 -16.05
C ASP A 31 10.26 -0.70 -16.12
N LYS A 32 11.00 -1.80 -15.89
CA LYS A 32 12.47 -1.83 -15.89
C LYS A 32 13.04 -1.46 -17.28
N ARG A 33 12.25 -1.59 -18.35
CA ARG A 33 12.62 -1.20 -19.71
C ARG A 33 12.78 0.32 -19.89
N LEU A 34 12.20 1.11 -18.99
CA LEU A 34 12.22 2.57 -19.06
C LEU A 34 13.36 3.14 -18.20
N ARG A 35 14.21 3.98 -18.80
CA ARG A 35 15.29 4.68 -18.11
C ARG A 35 14.76 5.93 -17.40
N TYR A 36 14.49 5.83 -16.11
CA TYR A 36 14.11 6.99 -15.29
C TYR A 36 15.33 7.70 -14.73
N LYS A 37 15.29 9.04 -14.71
CA LYS A 37 16.32 9.88 -14.11
C LYS A 37 16.35 9.74 -12.58
N THR A 38 15.20 9.50 -11.94
CA THR A 38 15.11 9.28 -10.50
C THR A 38 14.91 7.79 -10.17
N LYS A 39 15.52 7.35 -9.07
CA LYS A 39 15.31 6.01 -8.49
C LYS A 39 14.32 6.04 -7.31
N GLN A 40 13.84 7.22 -6.93
CA GLN A 40 12.85 7.38 -5.86
C GLN A 40 11.46 7.40 -6.46
N PHE A 41 10.67 6.39 -6.10
CA PHE A 41 9.30 6.25 -6.56
C PHE A 41 8.33 6.36 -5.38
N PRO A 42 7.05 6.71 -5.63
CA PRO A 42 6.05 6.81 -4.58
C PRO A 42 5.99 5.52 -3.76
N SER A 43 6.08 5.67 -2.46
CA SER A 43 6.08 4.54 -1.53
C SER A 43 5.34 4.88 -0.26
N PHE A 44 4.66 3.89 0.30
CA PHE A 44 4.02 3.94 1.60
C PHE A 44 4.70 2.93 2.51
N THR A 45 5.07 3.34 3.71
CA THR A 45 5.59 2.44 4.74
C THR A 45 4.84 2.72 6.03
N TRP A 46 4.33 1.67 6.65
CA TRP A 46 3.58 1.74 7.88
C TRP A 46 3.93 0.56 8.78
N SER A 47 3.91 0.78 10.08
CA SER A 47 4.19 -0.26 11.07
C SER A 47 3.27 -0.13 12.25
N TYR A 48 2.94 -1.27 12.85
CA TYR A 48 2.08 -1.34 14.01
C TYR A 48 2.65 -2.32 15.02
N THR A 49 2.77 -1.89 16.27
CA THR A 49 3.16 -2.75 17.38
C THR A 49 1.93 -3.09 18.19
N PHE A 50 1.65 -4.39 18.30
CA PHE A 50 0.75 -4.92 19.30
C PHE A 50 1.54 -4.97 20.61
N GLU A 51 1.28 -4.07 21.56
CA GLU A 51 1.95 -4.10 22.87
C GLU A 51 1.32 -5.11 23.82
N ASN A 52 -0.02 -5.15 23.83
CA ASN A 52 -0.83 -6.12 24.55
C ASN A 52 -2.10 -6.38 23.72
N SER A 53 -2.05 -7.38 22.85
CA SER A 53 -3.15 -7.61 21.92
C SER A 53 -4.41 -8.12 22.62
N ASP A 54 -5.55 -7.55 22.23
CA ASP A 54 -6.91 -7.97 22.57
C ASP A 54 -7.50 -8.95 21.55
N ALA A 55 -6.67 -9.49 20.65
CA ALA A 55 -7.05 -10.35 19.52
C ALA A 55 -8.08 -9.74 18.56
N GLN A 56 -8.19 -8.41 18.51
CA GLN A 56 -9.07 -7.71 17.57
C GLN A 56 -8.35 -7.46 16.24
N TRP A 57 -9.09 -7.67 15.15
CA TRP A 57 -8.63 -7.29 13.81
C TRP A 57 -8.59 -5.77 13.67
N LYS A 58 -7.51 -5.25 13.10
CA LYS A 58 -7.30 -3.84 12.80
C LYS A 58 -7.12 -3.67 11.31
N HIS A 59 -7.69 -2.61 10.77
CA HIS A 59 -7.61 -2.30 9.35
C HIS A 59 -6.59 -1.19 9.11
N VAL A 60 -5.74 -1.37 8.09
CA VAL A 60 -4.86 -0.32 7.56
C VAL A 60 -5.23 -0.08 6.11
N GLU A 61 -5.32 1.19 5.74
CA GLU A 61 -5.62 1.62 4.37
C GLU A 61 -4.74 2.81 3.99
N HIS A 62 -4.33 2.87 2.73
CA HIS A 62 -3.67 4.01 2.14
C HIS A 62 -4.07 4.16 0.67
N THR A 63 -4.25 5.40 0.21
CA THR A 63 -4.53 5.67 -1.20
C THR A 63 -3.42 6.52 -1.80
N PHE A 64 -2.78 6.00 -2.86
CA PHE A 64 -1.88 6.77 -3.69
C PHE A 64 -2.70 7.62 -4.68
N SER A 65 -2.51 8.94 -4.61
CA SER A 65 -3.01 9.91 -5.59
C SER A 65 -1.83 10.68 -6.21
N GLU A 66 -2.09 11.33 -7.35
CA GLU A 66 -1.14 12.29 -7.97
C GLU A 66 0.28 11.76 -8.20
N TYR A 67 0.41 10.43 -8.37
CA TYR A 67 1.70 9.81 -8.61
C TYR A 67 2.17 10.02 -10.07
N PRO A 68 3.49 10.05 -10.33
CA PRO A 68 4.02 10.25 -11.67
C PRO A 68 3.55 9.20 -12.67
N THR A 69 3.53 9.56 -13.95
CA THR A 69 3.12 8.64 -15.00
C THR A 69 4.23 7.66 -15.40
N GLY A 70 3.82 6.57 -16.04
CA GLY A 70 4.73 5.49 -16.44
C GLY A 70 4.99 4.45 -15.36
N LEU A 71 4.37 4.58 -14.17
CA LEU A 71 4.30 3.50 -13.19
C LEU A 71 3.44 2.35 -13.75
N ARG A 72 3.86 1.11 -13.47
CA ARG A 72 3.27 -0.12 -14.04
C ARG A 72 3.06 -1.24 -13.02
N TYR A 73 3.77 -1.18 -11.90
CA TYR A 73 3.75 -2.23 -10.90
C TYR A 73 3.45 -1.65 -9.52
N VAL A 74 2.65 -2.37 -8.74
CA VAL A 74 2.51 -2.18 -7.30
C VAL A 74 3.29 -3.31 -6.64
N ILE A 75 4.32 -2.97 -5.87
CA ILE A 75 5.05 -3.93 -5.04
C ILE A 75 4.48 -3.83 -3.64
N PHE A 76 3.65 -4.80 -3.27
CA PHE A 76 3.04 -4.92 -1.95
C PHE A 76 3.85 -5.92 -1.11
N GLY A 77 4.44 -5.46 -0.01
CA GLY A 77 5.18 -6.29 0.92
C GLY A 77 4.70 -6.07 2.35
N HIS A 78 4.29 -7.14 3.02
CA HIS A 78 3.90 -7.11 4.41
C HIS A 78 4.57 -8.25 5.20
N GLY A 79 4.62 -8.10 6.51
CA GLY A 79 5.21 -9.11 7.38
C GLY A 79 5.21 -8.69 8.83
N GLY A 80 5.60 -9.59 9.71
CA GLY A 80 5.69 -9.28 11.12
C GLY A 80 6.50 -10.29 11.89
N LYS A 81 6.78 -9.97 13.15
CA LYS A 81 7.55 -10.79 14.06
C LYS A 81 6.95 -10.76 15.46
N ASP A 82 6.91 -11.91 16.11
CA ASP A 82 6.64 -12.04 17.54
C ASP A 82 7.77 -11.43 18.36
N LEU A 83 7.42 -10.63 19.37
CA LEU A 83 8.35 -9.98 20.29
C LEU A 83 8.37 -10.63 21.67
N MET A 84 7.58 -11.69 21.88
CA MET A 84 7.59 -12.54 23.07
C MET A 84 8.50 -13.77 22.93
N TYR A 85 8.88 -14.11 21.70
CA TYR A 85 9.72 -15.28 21.37
C TYR A 85 9.08 -16.61 21.76
N TRP A 86 7.75 -16.71 21.66
CA TRP A 86 7.03 -17.94 21.89
C TRP A 86 7.32 -18.96 20.80
N ALA A 87 7.50 -20.23 21.20
CA ALA A 87 7.71 -21.32 20.26
C ALA A 87 6.43 -21.57 19.46
N GLY A 88 6.41 -21.20 18.19
CA GLY A 88 5.28 -21.40 17.29
C GLY A 88 5.02 -20.20 16.39
N TYR A 89 3.79 -20.12 15.86
CA TYR A 89 3.36 -19.06 14.93
C TYR A 89 2.60 -17.95 15.65
N TYR A 90 3.20 -17.30 16.64
CA TYR A 90 2.54 -16.27 17.47
C TYR A 90 2.71 -14.83 16.98
N GLY A 91 3.48 -14.63 15.91
CA GLY A 91 3.60 -13.33 15.27
C GLY A 91 2.28 -12.84 14.67
N PRO A 92 2.28 -11.62 14.08
CA PRO A 92 1.08 -11.02 13.54
C PRO A 92 0.42 -11.90 12.48
N LYS A 93 -0.90 -11.83 12.44
CA LYS A 93 -1.77 -12.43 11.44
C LYS A 93 -2.18 -11.36 10.45
N MET A 94 -2.28 -11.74 9.19
CA MET A 94 -2.68 -10.86 8.09
C MET A 94 -3.77 -11.55 7.28
N ALA A 95 -4.76 -10.79 6.85
CA ALA A 95 -5.85 -11.26 6.01
C ALA A 95 -6.44 -10.10 5.21
N ASN A 96 -7.21 -10.45 4.17
CA ASN A 96 -7.96 -9.47 3.38
C ASN A 96 -7.08 -8.35 2.79
N SER A 97 -5.84 -8.66 2.45
CA SER A 97 -4.94 -7.72 1.78
C SER A 97 -5.47 -7.42 0.39
N SER A 98 -5.57 -6.13 0.03
CA SER A 98 -6.13 -5.69 -1.24
C SER A 98 -5.33 -4.58 -1.90
N VAL A 99 -5.39 -4.54 -3.23
CA VAL A 99 -4.93 -3.43 -4.07
C VAL A 99 -6.04 -3.15 -5.07
N VAL A 100 -6.65 -1.97 -4.97
CA VAL A 100 -7.79 -1.55 -5.78
C VAL A 100 -7.37 -0.34 -6.61
N VAL A 101 -7.60 -0.40 -7.92
CA VAL A 101 -7.37 0.73 -8.83
C VAL A 101 -8.71 1.35 -9.19
N HIS A 102 -8.87 2.62 -8.85
CA HIS A 102 -10.11 3.38 -9.05
C HIS A 102 -10.11 4.02 -10.43
N PHE A 103 -10.49 3.24 -11.43
CA PHE A 103 -10.93 3.79 -12.71
C PHE A 103 -12.34 4.33 -12.47
N GLY A 104 -12.56 5.65 -12.57
CA GLY A 104 -13.92 6.23 -12.46
C GLY A 104 -14.90 5.58 -13.44
N ASP A 105 -16.14 6.05 -13.50
CA ASP A 105 -17.35 5.38 -14.05
C ASP A 105 -17.35 4.93 -15.55
N GLY A 106 -16.21 4.59 -16.16
CA GLY A 106 -16.08 4.10 -17.53
C GLY A 106 -16.27 5.17 -18.60
N HIS A 107 -16.71 6.37 -18.22
CA HIS A 107 -16.89 7.48 -19.14
C HIS A 107 -15.54 8.10 -19.49
N LYS A 108 -15.24 8.23 -20.79
CA LYS A 108 -14.13 9.10 -21.24
C LYS A 108 -14.38 10.47 -20.63
N ARG A 109 -13.48 10.94 -19.75
CA ARG A 109 -13.43 12.35 -19.40
C ARG A 109 -13.09 13.11 -20.68
N SER A 110 -14.11 13.62 -21.36
CA SER A 110 -13.91 14.60 -22.42
C SER A 110 -13.24 15.78 -21.73
N PHE A 111 -11.99 16.06 -22.08
CA PHE A 111 -11.37 17.33 -21.73
C PHE A 111 -12.05 18.41 -22.58
N ALA A 112 -13.25 18.81 -22.15
CA ALA A 112 -13.84 20.05 -22.59
C ALA A 112 -13.19 21.17 -21.78
N SER A 113 -12.28 21.90 -22.45
CA SER A 113 -11.72 23.23 -22.14
C SER A 113 -10.19 23.19 -22.11
N VAL A 114 -9.60 23.52 -23.26
CA VAL A 114 -8.31 24.20 -23.48
C VAL A 114 -7.43 24.30 -22.23
N LEU A 115 -6.49 23.36 -22.07
CA LEU A 115 -5.27 23.64 -21.28
C LEU A 115 -4.23 24.17 -22.27
N ARG A 116 -3.95 25.49 -22.20
CA ARG A 116 -2.81 26.09 -22.87
C ARG A 116 -1.55 25.34 -22.46
N VAL A 117 -0.82 24.82 -23.45
CA VAL A 117 0.60 24.53 -23.32
C VAL A 117 1.28 25.90 -23.15
N MET A 118 1.80 26.18 -21.97
CA MET A 118 2.82 27.23 -21.82
C MET A 118 4.18 26.53 -21.95
N CYS A 119 5.02 27.13 -22.81
CA CYS A 119 6.38 26.68 -23.15
C CYS A 119 7.28 26.47 -21.93
#